data_AF-A0A5N6PYW1-F1
#
_entry.id   AF-A0A5N6PYW1-F1
#
_cell.length_a   1.000
_cell.length_b   1.000
_cell.length_c   1.000
_cell.angle_alpha   90.00
_cell.angle_beta   90.00
_cell.angle_gamma   90.00
#
_symmetry.space_group_name_H-M   'P 1'
#
loop_
_entity.id
_entity.type
_entity.pdbx_description
1 polymer ?
#
loop_
_entity_poly.entity_id
_entity_poly.type
_entity_poly.pdbx_seq_one_letter_code
_entity_poly.pdbx_strand_id
1 'polypeptide(L)'
;MDALNEHDTENGTLDKPPMFTPEDYDTWKVRMEGFIRNQDFKLWKSVLEGPFIPTVPAAGAGGAPMPKDPALYSDEDYKRMEVDSKALWLIQMAIPNSIIHAFKKCKSAQELWNSLQQMYEGSEDVKENKKDMLKQKFENFCQENNEKMTSQYLKYV
;
A
#
# COMPACT_ATOMS: atom_id res chain seq x y z
N MET A 1 -24.71 -16.35 20.25
CA MET A 1 -23.48 -15.57 20.52
C MET A 1 -22.35 -16.47 20.07
N ASP A 2 -22.02 -16.38 18.78
CA ASP A 2 -20.97 -17.21 18.20
C ASP A 2 -19.62 -16.69 18.64
N ALA A 3 -18.81 -17.57 19.22
CA ALA A 3 -17.43 -17.32 19.53
C ALA A 3 -16.69 -17.09 18.20
N LEU A 4 -16.32 -15.84 17.93
CA LEU A 4 -15.40 -15.52 16.83
C LEU A 4 -14.09 -16.28 17.08
N ASN A 5 -13.80 -17.23 16.19
CA ASN A 5 -12.59 -18.03 16.20
C ASN A 5 -11.38 -17.09 16.06
N GLU A 6 -10.32 -17.30 16.84
CA GLU A 6 -9.13 -16.44 16.89
C GLU A 6 -8.51 -16.25 15.49
N HIS A 7 -8.58 -17.31 14.67
CA HIS A 7 -8.15 -17.35 13.27
C HIS A 7 -8.98 -16.46 12.32
N ASP A 8 -10.27 -16.24 12.59
CA ASP A 8 -11.11 -15.30 11.81
C ASP A 8 -10.77 -13.85 12.11
N THR A 9 -10.11 -13.61 13.25
CA THR A 9 -9.63 -12.28 13.64
C THR A 9 -8.30 -11.94 12.97
N GLU A 10 -7.41 -12.90 12.77
CA GLU A 10 -6.15 -12.72 12.03
C GLU A 10 -6.35 -12.55 10.52
N ASN A 11 -7.23 -13.37 9.92
CA ASN A 11 -7.38 -13.40 8.46
C ASN A 11 -8.39 -12.38 7.92
N GLY A 12 -9.22 -11.80 8.80
CA GLY A 12 -10.35 -10.97 8.40
C GLY A 12 -11.54 -11.81 7.89
N THR A 13 -12.67 -11.15 7.72
CA THR A 13 -13.90 -11.73 7.15
C THR A 13 -14.42 -10.82 6.02
N LEU A 14 -15.59 -11.12 5.45
CA LEU A 14 -16.20 -10.24 4.44
C LEU A 14 -16.46 -8.83 4.99
N ASP A 15 -16.83 -8.71 6.26
CA ASP A 15 -17.25 -7.45 6.89
C ASP A 15 -16.22 -6.89 7.88
N LYS A 16 -15.21 -7.68 8.26
CA LYS A 16 -14.17 -7.30 9.22
C LYS A 16 -12.80 -7.31 8.57
N PRO A 17 -12.03 -6.21 8.61
CA PRO A 17 -10.68 -6.20 8.05
C PRO A 17 -9.75 -7.19 8.79
N PRO A 18 -8.72 -7.71 8.11
CA PRO A 18 -7.67 -8.49 8.77
C PRO A 18 -6.95 -7.64 9.80
N MET A 19 -6.72 -8.19 10.99
CA MET A 19 -6.02 -7.48 12.06
C MET A 19 -4.54 -7.30 11.73
N PHE A 20 -4.04 -6.08 11.95
CA PHE A 20 -2.65 -5.74 11.70
C PHE A 20 -1.71 -6.39 12.72
N THR A 21 -0.69 -7.07 12.21
CA THR A 21 0.41 -7.69 12.98
C THR A 21 1.75 -7.18 12.47
N PRO A 22 2.54 -6.44 13.28
CA PRO A 22 3.87 -5.97 12.90
C PRO A 22 4.81 -7.06 12.37
N GLU A 23 4.73 -8.26 12.95
CA GLU A 23 5.63 -9.38 12.68
C GLU A 23 5.39 -10.02 11.30
N ASP A 24 4.17 -9.89 10.76
CA ASP A 24 3.75 -10.48 9.49
C ASP A 24 3.09 -9.42 8.58
N TYR A 25 3.76 -8.26 8.51
CA TYR A 25 3.27 -7.10 7.75
C TYR A 25 3.00 -7.44 6.28
N ASP A 26 3.87 -8.20 5.63
CA ASP A 26 3.76 -8.55 4.20
C ASP A 26 2.47 -9.35 3.92
N THR A 27 2.15 -10.32 4.78
CA THR A 27 0.92 -11.10 4.67
C THR A 27 -0.30 -10.25 4.98
N TRP A 28 -0.26 -9.43 6.03
CA TRP A 28 -1.34 -8.51 6.37
C TRP A 28 -1.64 -7.56 5.21
N LYS A 29 -0.61 -6.99 4.58
CA LYS A 29 -0.74 -6.06 3.46
C LYS A 29 -1.49 -6.68 2.30
N VAL A 30 -1.13 -7.90 1.88
CA VAL A 30 -1.80 -8.63 0.79
C VAL A 30 -3.28 -8.87 1.13
N ARG A 31 -3.57 -9.26 2.36
CA ARG A 31 -4.96 -9.52 2.81
C ARG A 31 -5.77 -8.24 2.90
N MET A 32 -5.19 -7.16 3.42
CA MET A 32 -5.86 -5.88 3.54
C MET A 32 -6.19 -5.29 2.17
N GLU A 33 -5.27 -5.38 1.21
CA GLU A 33 -5.51 -5.01 -0.18
C GLU A 33 -6.68 -5.81 -0.78
N GLY A 34 -6.67 -7.14 -0.61
CA GLY A 34 -7.77 -8.00 -1.07
C GLY A 34 -9.11 -7.64 -0.45
N PHE A 35 -9.14 -7.37 0.86
CA PHE A 35 -10.32 -6.96 1.59
C PHE A 35 -10.89 -5.63 1.07
N ILE A 36 -10.06 -4.60 0.91
CA ILE A 36 -10.51 -3.28 0.40
C ILE A 36 -11.03 -3.40 -1.04
N ARG A 37 -10.35 -4.15 -1.90
CA ARG A 37 -10.79 -4.39 -3.29
C ARG A 37 -12.13 -5.11 -3.35
N ASN A 38 -12.35 -6.06 -2.46
CA ASN A 38 -13.62 -6.79 -2.35
C ASN A 38 -14.77 -5.87 -1.89
N GLN A 39 -14.49 -4.87 -1.07
CA GLN A 39 -15.49 -3.89 -0.61
C GLN A 39 -15.94 -2.95 -1.75
N ASP A 40 -15.00 -2.34 -2.46
CA ASP A 40 -15.22 -1.59 -3.72
C ASP A 40 -13.84 -1.22 -4.30
N PHE A 41 -13.63 -1.47 -5.60
CA PHE A 41 -12.38 -1.10 -6.29
C PHE A 41 -12.06 0.40 -6.23
N LYS A 42 -13.06 1.28 -6.10
CA LYS A 42 -12.84 2.72 -5.92
C LYS A 42 -12.11 3.04 -4.62
N LEU A 43 -12.33 2.26 -3.56
CA LEU A 43 -11.63 2.43 -2.28
C LEU A 43 -10.15 2.15 -2.45
N TRP A 44 -9.81 1.03 -3.09
CA TRP A 44 -8.41 0.68 -3.38
C TRP A 44 -7.74 1.70 -4.28
N LYS A 45 -8.46 2.22 -5.28
CA LYS A 45 -7.97 3.32 -6.11
C LYS A 45 -7.63 4.56 -5.27
N SER A 46 -8.48 4.93 -4.30
CA SER A 46 -8.22 6.05 -3.39
C SER A 46 -6.99 5.82 -2.50
N VAL A 47 -6.77 4.58 -2.05
CA VAL A 47 -5.56 4.21 -1.28
C VAL A 47 -4.28 4.45 -2.10
N LEU A 48 -4.31 4.18 -3.41
CA LEU A 48 -3.14 4.35 -4.27
C LEU A 48 -2.95 5.79 -4.76
N GLU A 49 -4.03 6.45 -5.19
CA GLU A 49 -3.97 7.75 -5.87
C GLU A 49 -4.19 8.93 -4.93
N GLY A 50 -4.76 8.70 -3.75
CA GLY A 50 -5.13 9.74 -2.79
C GLY A 50 -6.61 10.16 -2.90
N PRO A 51 -7.02 11.09 -2.02
CA PRO A 51 -8.41 11.53 -1.94
C PRO A 51 -8.83 12.27 -3.21
N PHE A 52 -10.10 12.12 -3.59
CA PHE A 52 -10.69 12.95 -4.63
C PHE A 52 -10.73 14.42 -4.18
N ILE A 53 -10.15 15.31 -4.98
CA ILE A 53 -10.23 16.75 -4.81
C ILE A 53 -11.18 17.28 -5.91
N PRO A 54 -12.36 17.82 -5.56
CA PRO A 54 -13.25 18.43 -6.54
C PRO A 54 -12.56 19.58 -7.28
N THR A 55 -12.63 19.57 -8.60
CA THR A 55 -12.01 20.60 -9.46
C THR A 55 -13.03 21.21 -10.42
N VAL A 56 -12.80 22.48 -10.78
CA VAL A 56 -13.50 23.14 -11.89
C VAL A 56 -12.63 23.09 -13.16
N PRO A 57 -13.24 23.01 -14.35
CA PRO A 57 -12.52 23.18 -15.60
C PRO A 57 -11.77 24.52 -15.62
N ALA A 58 -10.59 24.53 -16.23
CA ALA A 58 -9.85 25.78 -16.40
C ALA A 58 -10.68 26.78 -17.22
N ALA A 59 -10.62 28.05 -16.83
CA ALA A 59 -11.19 29.15 -17.60
C ALA A 59 -10.31 29.42 -18.84
N GLY A 60 -10.33 28.53 -19.84
CA GLY A 60 -9.58 28.67 -21.08
C GLY A 60 -9.16 27.34 -21.71
N ALA A 61 -8.90 27.33 -23.02
CA ALA A 61 -8.43 26.16 -23.74
C ALA A 61 -6.99 25.81 -23.34
N GLY A 62 -6.82 24.75 -22.55
CA GLY A 62 -5.51 24.16 -22.21
C GLY A 62 -5.00 24.39 -20.78
N GLY A 63 -5.78 25.01 -19.89
CA GLY A 63 -5.39 25.16 -18.49
C GLY A 63 -5.59 23.88 -17.66
N ALA A 64 -4.77 23.69 -16.63
CA ALA A 64 -4.97 22.62 -15.65
C ALA A 64 -6.24 22.87 -14.81
N PRO A 65 -6.99 21.81 -14.42
CA PRO A 65 -8.14 21.96 -13.52
C PRO A 65 -7.73 22.63 -12.21
N MET A 66 -8.57 23.55 -11.71
CA MET A 66 -8.33 24.22 -10.43
C MET A 66 -9.23 23.63 -9.34
N PRO A 67 -8.78 23.57 -8.06
CA PRO A 67 -9.64 23.17 -6.96
C PRO A 67 -10.94 24.00 -6.95
N LYS A 68 -12.07 23.30 -6.84
CA LYS A 68 -13.37 23.92 -6.73
C LYS A 68 -13.49 24.55 -5.33
N ASP A 69 -14.19 25.68 -5.22
CA ASP A 69 -14.56 26.26 -3.92
C ASP A 69 -15.41 25.26 -3.13
N PRO A 70 -15.05 24.91 -1.87
CA PRO A 70 -15.85 24.05 -1.00
C PRO A 70 -17.33 24.45 -0.88
N ALA A 71 -17.66 25.75 -0.99
CA ALA A 71 -19.03 26.24 -0.97
C ALA A 71 -19.87 25.81 -2.20
N LEU A 72 -19.21 25.34 -3.27
CA LEU A 72 -19.84 24.92 -4.53
C LEU A 72 -19.82 23.40 -4.72
N TYR A 73 -19.42 22.64 -3.72
CA TYR A 73 -19.38 21.18 -3.81
C TYR A 73 -20.80 20.62 -4.02
N SER A 74 -20.93 19.73 -4.99
CA SER A 74 -22.18 19.02 -5.22
C SER A 74 -22.25 17.76 -4.36
N ASP A 75 -23.44 17.17 -4.26
CA ASP A 75 -23.61 15.85 -3.62
C ASP A 75 -22.75 14.77 -4.28
N GLU A 76 -22.48 14.89 -5.59
CA GLU A 76 -21.57 13.98 -6.29
C GLU A 76 -20.11 14.17 -5.88
N ASP A 77 -19.68 15.41 -5.61
CA ASP A 77 -18.35 15.70 -5.10
C ASP A 77 -18.16 15.06 -3.73
N TYR A 78 -19.14 15.24 -2.82
CA TYR A 78 -19.12 14.62 -1.49
C TYR A 78 -19.09 13.08 -1.57
N LYS A 79 -19.93 12.47 -2.40
CA LYS A 79 -19.92 11.01 -2.60
C LYS A 79 -18.57 10.47 -3.06
N ARG A 80 -17.81 11.24 -3.85
CA ARG A 80 -16.46 10.86 -4.27
C ARG A 80 -15.44 11.03 -3.15
N MET A 81 -15.57 12.07 -2.32
CA MET A 81 -14.72 12.27 -1.13
C MET A 81 -14.96 11.20 -0.05
N GLU A 82 -16.20 10.72 0.08
CA GLU A 82 -16.56 9.64 1.02
C GLU A 82 -15.83 8.33 0.71
N VAL A 83 -15.40 8.11 -0.54
CA VAL A 83 -14.59 6.96 -0.93
C VAL A 83 -13.28 6.92 -0.13
N ASP A 84 -12.56 8.03 -0.07
CA ASP A 84 -11.31 8.10 0.71
C ASP A 84 -11.57 7.96 2.20
N SER A 85 -12.64 8.60 2.70
CA SER A 85 -13.02 8.52 4.11
C SER A 85 -13.33 7.08 4.54
N LYS A 86 -14.07 6.32 3.70
CA LYS A 86 -14.36 4.91 3.94
C LYS A 86 -13.08 4.07 3.86
N ALA A 87 -12.23 4.29 2.86
CA ALA A 87 -10.95 3.57 2.73
C ALA A 87 -10.04 3.79 3.95
N LEU A 88 -9.90 5.05 4.39
CA LEU A 88 -9.16 5.43 5.58
C LEU A 88 -9.71 4.72 6.82
N TRP A 89 -11.03 4.76 7.02
CA TRP A 89 -11.68 4.11 8.15
C TRP A 89 -11.45 2.59 8.17
N LEU A 90 -11.56 1.90 7.03
CA LEU A 90 -11.29 0.46 6.94
C LEU A 90 -9.86 0.13 7.37
N ILE A 91 -8.86 0.89 6.92
CA ILE A 91 -7.46 0.70 7.32
C ILE A 91 -7.29 0.97 8.81
N GLN A 92 -7.90 2.04 9.35
CA GLN A 92 -7.83 2.34 10.79
C GLN A 92 -8.43 1.22 11.66
N MET A 93 -9.49 0.55 11.19
CA MET A 93 -10.10 -0.57 11.91
C MET A 93 -9.24 -1.83 11.95
N ALA A 94 -8.33 -1.99 10.99
CA ALA A 94 -7.34 -3.06 11.02
C ALA A 94 -6.20 -2.80 12.03
N ILE A 95 -5.95 -1.53 12.38
CA ILE A 95 -4.80 -1.11 13.18
C ILE A 95 -5.14 -1.19 14.68
N PRO A 96 -4.35 -1.92 15.50
CA PRO A 96 -4.50 -1.93 16.94
C PRO A 96 -4.36 -0.55 17.59
N ASN A 97 -5.16 -0.32 18.63
CA ASN A 97 -5.10 0.91 19.43
C ASN A 97 -3.71 1.18 20.02
N SER A 98 -2.90 0.13 20.23
CA SER A 98 -1.53 0.25 20.74
C SER A 98 -0.62 1.04 19.81
N ILE A 99 -0.86 1.07 18.50
CA ILE A 99 0.02 1.70 17.51
C ILE A 99 -0.64 2.82 16.69
N ILE A 100 -1.98 2.94 16.69
CA ILE A 100 -2.70 3.95 15.89
C ILE A 100 -2.25 5.39 16.15
N HIS A 101 -1.76 5.67 17.35
CA HIS A 101 -1.27 7.00 17.74
C HIS A 101 -0.08 7.48 16.90
N ALA A 102 0.71 6.57 16.32
CA ALA A 102 1.81 6.88 15.41
C ALA A 102 1.30 7.51 14.10
N PHE A 103 0.06 7.20 13.70
CA PHE A 103 -0.52 7.60 12.42
C PHE A 103 -1.56 8.73 12.53
N LYS A 104 -1.68 9.38 13.70
CA LYS A 104 -2.69 10.42 13.97
C LYS A 104 -2.67 11.63 13.02
N LYS A 105 -1.54 11.85 12.33
CA LYS A 105 -1.36 12.96 11.39
C LYS A 105 -1.88 12.62 9.99
N CYS A 106 -1.99 11.34 9.63
CA CYS A 106 -2.50 10.91 8.34
C CYS A 106 -3.97 11.32 8.19
N LYS A 107 -4.29 12.03 7.11
CA LYS A 107 -5.63 12.55 6.80
C LYS A 107 -6.32 11.84 5.66
N SER A 108 -5.58 11.06 4.87
CA SER A 108 -6.12 10.25 3.77
C SER A 108 -5.74 8.79 3.89
N ALA A 109 -6.48 7.94 3.17
CA ALA A 109 -6.18 6.51 3.10
C ALA A 109 -4.77 6.27 2.52
N GLN A 110 -4.39 7.04 1.50
CA GLN A 110 -3.07 6.98 0.88
C GLN A 110 -1.94 7.36 1.84
N GLU A 111 -2.09 8.46 2.60
CA GLU A 111 -1.08 8.86 3.57
C GLU A 111 -0.87 7.80 4.65
N LEU A 112 -1.96 7.22 5.16
CA LEU A 112 -1.91 6.16 6.15
C LEU A 112 -1.23 4.91 5.60
N TRP A 113 -1.62 4.48 4.40
CA TRP A 113 -1.05 3.31 3.73
C TRP A 113 0.45 3.47 3.47
N ASN A 114 0.86 4.60 2.91
CA ASN A 114 2.27 4.89 2.64
C ASN A 114 3.09 4.97 3.94
N SER A 115 2.52 5.54 5.01
CA SER A 115 3.18 5.60 6.31
C SER A 115 3.40 4.21 6.92
N LEU A 116 2.41 3.31 6.80
CA LEU A 116 2.55 1.92 7.21
C LEU A 116 3.66 1.21 6.41
N GLN A 117 3.68 1.38 5.09
CA GLN A 117 4.73 0.80 4.25
C GLN A 117 6.11 1.31 4.64
N GLN A 118 6.27 2.62 4.81
CA GLN A 118 7.54 3.23 5.20
C GLN A 118 8.02 2.73 6.57
N MET A 119 7.09 2.55 7.52
CA MET A 119 7.41 2.13 8.89
C MET A 119 7.81 0.65 8.99
N TYR A 120 7.15 -0.23 8.24
CA TYR A 120 7.30 -1.69 8.40
C TYR A 120 8.10 -2.36 7.28
N GLU A 121 8.10 -1.82 6.06
CA GLU A 121 8.93 -2.33 4.95
C GLU A 121 10.29 -1.59 4.83
N GLY A 122 10.42 -0.45 5.53
CA GLY A 122 11.52 0.51 5.34
C GLY A 122 11.25 1.47 4.17
N SER A 123 12.14 2.44 3.95
CA SER A 123 12.02 3.34 2.78
C SER A 123 12.20 2.56 1.47
N GLU A 124 11.63 3.08 0.39
CA GLU A 124 11.83 2.52 -0.96
C GLU A 124 13.33 2.38 -1.29
N ASP A 125 14.17 3.31 -0.82
CA ASP A 125 15.64 3.24 -0.98
C ASP A 125 16.26 1.98 -0.35
N VAL A 126 15.74 1.52 0.79
CA VAL A 126 16.23 0.30 1.46
C VAL A 126 15.81 -0.94 0.69
N LYS A 127 14.62 -0.93 0.08
CA LYS A 127 14.17 -2.03 -0.79
C LYS A 127 14.96 -2.07 -2.09
N GLU A 128 15.20 -0.92 -2.70
CA GLU A 128 15.98 -0.80 -3.93
C GLU A 128 17.43 -1.22 -3.69
N ASN A 129 18.06 -0.78 -2.60
CA ASN A 129 19.39 -1.27 -2.20
C ASN A 129 19.42 -2.79 -1.97
N LYS A 130 18.42 -3.38 -1.32
CA LYS A 130 18.36 -4.84 -1.13
C LYS A 130 18.25 -5.58 -2.47
N LYS A 131 17.45 -5.06 -3.40
CA LYS A 131 17.29 -5.61 -4.75
C LYS A 131 18.60 -5.53 -5.54
N ASP A 132 19.28 -4.39 -5.50
CA ASP A 132 20.56 -4.19 -6.17
C ASP A 132 21.66 -5.08 -5.58
N MET A 133 21.72 -5.21 -4.25
CA MET A 133 22.63 -6.14 -3.58
C MET A 133 22.38 -7.60 -3.99
N LEU A 134 21.11 -8.03 -4.09
CA LEU A 134 20.77 -9.39 -4.53
C LEU A 134 21.15 -9.62 -6.00
N LYS A 135 20.90 -8.63 -6.86
CA LYS A 135 21.30 -8.69 -8.27
C LYS A 135 22.81 -8.79 -8.43
N GLN A 136 23.57 -7.99 -7.68
CA GLN A 136 25.03 -8.04 -7.66
C GLN A 136 25.54 -9.41 -7.18
N LYS A 137 24.95 -9.97 -6.12
CA LYS A 137 25.31 -11.32 -5.63
C LYS A 137 25.06 -12.41 -6.67
N PHE A 138 23.93 -12.30 -7.40
CA PHE A 138 23.60 -13.23 -8.47
C PHE A 138 24.58 -13.14 -9.63
N GLU A 139 24.90 -11.92 -10.08
CA GLU A 139 25.88 -11.67 -11.14
C GLU A 139 27.27 -12.21 -10.77
N ASN A 140 27.73 -11.97 -9.54
CA ASN A 140 29.00 -12.51 -9.03
C ASN A 140 29.00 -14.05 -9.03
N PHE A 141 27.91 -14.69 -8.58
CA PHE A 141 27.79 -16.15 -8.58
C PHE A 141 27.84 -16.75 -10.00
N CYS A 142 27.22 -16.08 -10.97
CA CYS A 142 27.29 -16.49 -12.38
C CYS A 142 28.72 -16.34 -12.94
N GLN A 143 29.41 -15.23 -12.62
CA GLN A 143 30.79 -15.01 -13.04
C GLN A 143 31.74 -16.06 -12.45
N GLU A 144 31.69 -16.30 -11.13
CA GLU A 144 32.53 -17.29 -10.46
C GLU A 144 32.33 -18.72 -11.01
N ASN A 145 31.09 -19.10 -11.34
CA ASN A 145 30.82 -20.41 -11.93
C ASN A 145 31.33 -20.51 -13.37
N ASN A 146 31.19 -19.43 -14.15
CA ASN A 146 31.69 -19.40 -15.51
C ASN A 146 33.23 -19.47 -15.55
N GLU A 147 33.90 -18.76 -14.65
CA GLU A 147 35.36 -18.82 -14.48
C GLU A 147 35.83 -20.21 -14.05
N LYS A 148 35.13 -20.87 -13.12
CA LYS A 148 35.43 -22.25 -12.70
C LYS A 148 35.26 -23.25 -13.84
N MET A 149 34.19 -23.15 -14.62
CA MET A 149 33.95 -24.02 -15.79
C MET A 149 35.02 -23.82 -16.87
N THR A 150 35.36 -22.57 -17.16
CA THR A 150 36.39 -22.21 -18.15
C THR A 150 37.77 -22.69 -17.71
N SER A 151 38.11 -22.52 -16.42
CA SER A 151 39.36 -22.99 -15.82
C SER A 151 39.48 -24.52 -15.84
N GLN A 152 38.39 -25.25 -15.56
CA GLN A 152 38.37 -26.71 -15.67
C GLN A 152 38.55 -27.15 -17.13
N TYR A 153 37.84 -26.55 -18.08
CA TYR A 153 37.95 -26.89 -19.50
C TYR A 153 39.37 -26.69 -20.05
N LEU A 154 40.02 -25.57 -19.72
CA LEU A 154 41.41 -25.28 -20.11
C LEU A 154 42.45 -26.24 -19.51
N LYS A 155 42.10 -27.03 -18.49
CA LYS A 155 42.99 -28.02 -17.88
C LYS A 155 42.96 -29.38 -18.59
N TYR A 156 41.96 -29.61 -19.45
CA TYR A 156 41.75 -30.86 -20.20
C TYR A 156 42.06 -30.73 -21.70
N VAL A 157 42.50 -29.55 -22.15
CA VAL A 157 43.04 -29.29 -23.50
C VAL A 157 44.54 -29.09 -23.39
#